data_AF-A0A2C1MCT9-F1
#
_entry.id   AF-A0A2C1MCT9-F1
#
_cell.length_a   1.000
_cell.length_b   1.000
_cell.length_c   1.000
_cell.angle_alpha   90.00
_cell.angle_beta   90.00
_cell.angle_gamma   90.00
#
_symmetry.space_group_name_H-M   'P 1'
#
loop_
_entity.id
_entity.type
_entity.pdbx_description
1 polymer ?
#
loop_
_entity_poly.entity_id
_entity_poly.type
_entity_poly.pdbx_seq_one_letter_code
_entity_poly.pdbx_strand_id
1 'polypeptide(L)'
;MMKKSACILCSLCLSFSMTACEQTKEVKQQTATSSTVTESQQKESININHFTKINEGMTYTEVKDLIGYEGDLLIEEGVEHSAQIKQIFAWKGSSPKSIVEITFLDGKVHSKSQQGLS
;
A
#
# COMPACT_ATOMS: atom_id res chain seq x y z
N MET A 1 19.72 27.33 -17.18
CA MET A 1 19.24 28.42 -18.05
C MET A 1 18.83 27.80 -19.38
N MET A 2 17.55 27.96 -19.77
CA MET A 2 16.87 27.23 -20.84
C MET A 2 17.33 27.63 -22.25
N LYS A 3 17.20 26.70 -23.22
CA LYS A 3 16.96 26.94 -24.67
C LYS A 3 16.57 25.60 -25.32
N LYS A 4 15.28 25.27 -25.41
CA LYS A 4 14.34 25.50 -26.53
C LYS A 4 14.72 24.77 -27.83
N SER A 5 13.91 23.78 -28.20
CA SER A 5 13.66 23.27 -29.56
C SER A 5 12.50 22.28 -29.47
N ALA A 6 11.51 22.18 -30.35
CA ALA A 6 10.99 23.00 -31.43
C ALA A 6 9.58 22.43 -31.71
N CYS A 7 8.60 23.28 -31.97
CA CYS A 7 7.23 22.87 -32.30
C CYS A 7 7.18 22.27 -33.72
N ILE A 8 6.50 21.13 -33.90
CA ILE A 8 6.08 20.63 -35.22
C ILE A 8 4.57 20.34 -35.18
N LEU A 9 3.84 21.32 -35.73
CA LEU A 9 2.69 21.25 -36.63
C LEU A 9 1.51 20.29 -36.35
N CYS A 10 0.36 20.94 -36.14
CA CYS A 10 -1.00 20.45 -36.30
C CYS A 10 -1.23 19.72 -37.64
N SER A 11 -1.97 18.62 -37.58
CA SER A 11 -2.87 18.23 -38.68
C SER A 11 -4.22 17.83 -38.09
N LEU A 12 -5.21 18.66 -38.35
CA LEU A 12 -6.63 18.45 -38.11
C LEU A 12 -7.18 17.42 -39.12
N CYS A 13 -7.89 16.40 -38.64
CA CYS A 13 -9.00 15.81 -39.38
C CYS A 13 -10.11 15.45 -38.37
N LEU A 14 -11.19 16.22 -38.45
CA LEU A 14 -12.45 15.99 -37.76
C LEU A 14 -13.22 14.86 -38.45
N SER A 15 -13.91 14.05 -37.65
CA SER A 15 -15.36 13.84 -37.71
C SER A 15 -15.91 12.42 -37.92
N PHE A 16 -16.99 12.19 -37.16
CA PHE A 16 -18.07 11.18 -37.24
C PHE A 16 -17.67 9.70 -37.14
N SER A 17 -18.21 8.92 -36.21
CA SER A 17 -19.64 8.71 -35.99
C SER A 17 -19.94 8.14 -34.60
N MET A 18 -20.90 8.74 -33.89
CA MET A 18 -21.56 8.12 -32.76
C MET A 18 -22.47 7.01 -33.28
N THR A 19 -22.14 5.76 -32.97
CA THR A 19 -23.09 4.64 -33.08
C THR A 19 -23.63 4.38 -31.69
N ALA A 20 -24.87 4.78 -31.47
CA ALA A 20 -25.67 4.38 -30.32
C ALA A 20 -25.87 2.86 -30.35
N CYS A 21 -25.45 2.17 -29.29
CA CYS A 21 -25.95 0.84 -28.96
C CYS A 21 -26.82 0.95 -27.71
N GLU A 22 -28.08 0.63 -27.91
CA GLU A 22 -29.17 0.54 -26.93
C GLU A 22 -29.03 -0.72 -26.06
N GLN A 23 -29.67 -0.70 -24.89
CA GLN A 23 -29.59 -1.66 -23.79
C GLN A 23 -29.94 -3.11 -24.15
N THR A 24 -29.23 -4.11 -23.60
CA THR A 24 -29.74 -5.03 -22.53
C THR A 24 -28.77 -6.18 -22.17
N LYS A 25 -28.83 -6.60 -20.89
CA LYS A 25 -28.40 -7.87 -20.23
C LYS A 25 -27.12 -7.89 -19.37
N GLU A 26 -27.33 -7.67 -18.06
CA GLU A 26 -27.12 -8.56 -16.90
C GLU A 26 -25.78 -9.32 -16.67
N VAL A 27 -25.17 -8.97 -15.51
CA VAL A 27 -24.40 -9.77 -14.52
C VAL A 27 -22.93 -10.16 -14.82
N LYS A 28 -21.98 -9.48 -14.13
CA LYS A 28 -21.13 -10.06 -13.04
C LYS A 28 -20.19 -9.03 -12.40
N GLN A 29 -20.29 -8.91 -11.07
CA GLN A 29 -19.29 -8.47 -10.08
C GLN A 29 -18.08 -7.65 -10.55
N GLN A 30 -18.06 -6.37 -10.18
CA GLN A 30 -16.82 -5.63 -9.97
C GLN A 30 -16.95 -4.69 -8.77
N THR A 31 -16.15 -5.01 -7.76
CA THR A 31 -15.82 -4.21 -6.59
C THR A 31 -15.31 -2.85 -7.03
N ALA A 32 -16.14 -1.82 -6.89
CA ALA A 32 -15.69 -0.44 -7.05
C ALA A 32 -14.99 -0.01 -5.74
N THR A 33 -13.67 -0.02 -5.81
CA THR A 33 -12.79 0.92 -5.11
C THR A 33 -13.43 2.32 -5.14
N SER A 34 -14.03 2.73 -4.01
CA SER A 34 -14.35 4.12 -3.75
C SER A 34 -13.34 4.63 -2.73
N SER A 35 -12.28 5.22 -3.28
CA SER A 35 -11.33 6.04 -2.56
C SER A 35 -12.10 7.08 -1.74
N THR A 36 -12.11 6.89 -0.43
CA THR A 36 -12.27 8.02 0.49
C THR A 36 -10.86 8.31 0.99
N VAL A 37 -10.12 9.10 0.21
CA VAL A 37 -8.96 9.83 0.74
C VAL A 37 -9.55 10.90 1.66
N THR A 38 -9.74 10.53 2.91
CA THR A 38 -9.74 11.49 4.00
C THR A 38 -8.29 11.60 4.44
N GLU A 39 -7.55 12.52 3.81
CA GLU A 39 -6.37 13.14 4.42
C GLU A 39 -6.85 13.93 5.66
N SER A 40 -7.23 13.21 6.70
CA SER A 40 -7.02 13.70 8.05
C SER A 40 -5.55 13.44 8.33
N GLN A 41 -4.83 14.39 8.91
CA GLN A 41 -3.53 14.15 9.53
C GLN A 41 -3.76 13.15 10.67
N GLN A 42 -3.86 11.88 10.32
CA GLN A 42 -4.08 10.79 11.24
C GLN A 42 -2.74 10.61 11.94
N LYS A 43 -2.73 10.85 13.25
CA LYS A 43 -1.60 10.50 14.11
C LYS A 43 -1.19 9.07 13.77
N GLU A 44 -0.03 8.92 13.13
CA GLU A 44 0.53 7.64 12.67
C GLU A 44 0.62 6.69 13.86
N SER A 45 -0.38 5.82 13.99
CA SER A 45 -0.46 4.87 15.08
C SER A 45 -1.21 3.63 14.65
N ILE A 46 -0.60 2.48 14.93
CA ILE A 46 -1.19 1.18 14.65
C ILE A 46 -2.20 0.85 15.74
N ASN A 47 -3.30 0.20 15.37
CA ASN A 47 -4.35 -0.21 16.30
C ASN A 47 -4.65 -1.71 16.13
N ILE A 48 -5.52 -2.24 16.99
CA ILE A 48 -5.84 -3.68 16.99
C ILE A 48 -6.49 -4.16 15.68
N ASN A 49 -7.22 -3.31 14.97
CA ASN A 49 -7.85 -3.64 13.69
C ASN A 49 -6.81 -3.76 12.56
N HIS A 50 -5.75 -2.96 12.55
CA HIS A 50 -4.63 -3.18 11.63
C HIS A 50 -3.93 -4.51 11.97
N PHE A 51 -3.54 -4.70 13.23
CA PHE A 51 -2.79 -5.89 13.68
C PHE A 51 -3.50 -7.20 13.36
N THR A 52 -4.82 -7.26 13.55
CA THR A 52 -5.62 -8.47 13.30
C THR A 52 -5.72 -8.84 11.82
N LYS A 53 -5.61 -7.87 10.90
CA LYS A 53 -5.68 -8.10 9.46
C LYS A 53 -4.33 -8.49 8.83
N ILE A 54 -3.22 -8.29 9.54
CA ILE A 54 -1.90 -8.72 9.09
C ILE A 54 -1.79 -10.23 9.25
N ASN A 55 -1.52 -10.96 8.18
CA ASN A 55 -1.39 -12.42 8.18
C ASN A 55 0.01 -12.84 7.77
N GLU A 56 0.40 -14.06 8.17
CA GLU A 56 1.61 -14.70 7.65
C GLU A 56 1.59 -14.72 6.12
N GLY A 57 2.77 -14.60 5.50
CA GLY A 57 2.94 -14.61 4.05
C GLY A 57 2.72 -13.26 3.36
N MET A 58 2.11 -12.27 4.02
CA MET A 58 2.01 -10.90 3.49
C MET A 58 3.38 -10.28 3.28
N THR A 59 3.55 -9.50 2.23
CA THR A 59 4.78 -8.73 1.97
C THR A 59 4.85 -7.49 2.84
N TYR A 60 6.04 -6.91 2.97
CA TYR A 60 6.20 -5.60 3.64
C TYR A 60 5.29 -4.53 3.01
N THR A 61 5.19 -4.49 1.67
CA THR A 61 4.33 -3.51 0.98
C THR A 61 2.86 -3.71 1.32
N GLU A 62 2.36 -4.95 1.33
CA GLU A 62 0.96 -5.21 1.71
C GLU A 62 0.67 -4.80 3.16
N VAL A 63 1.62 -5.05 4.08
CA VAL A 63 1.51 -4.63 5.48
C VAL A 63 1.52 -3.11 5.61
N LYS A 64 2.47 -2.44 4.95
CA LYS A 64 2.59 -0.98 4.93
C LYS A 64 1.31 -0.34 4.38
N ASP A 65 0.80 -0.84 3.26
CA ASP A 65 -0.40 -0.29 2.61
C ASP A 65 -1.64 -0.52 3.48
N LEU A 66 -1.70 -1.65 4.19
CA LEU A 66 -2.77 -1.95 5.15
C LEU A 66 -2.76 -1.01 6.37
N ILE A 67 -1.56 -0.66 6.87
CA ILE A 67 -1.38 0.23 8.03
C ILE A 67 -1.49 1.71 7.63
N GLY A 68 -1.08 2.04 6.40
CA GLY A 68 -1.09 3.38 5.83
C GLY A 68 0.19 4.18 6.02
N TYR A 69 1.24 3.62 6.62
CA TYR A 69 2.53 4.28 6.81
C TYR A 69 3.67 3.27 7.09
N GLU A 70 4.92 3.72 6.91
CA GLU A 70 6.12 2.89 7.04
C GLU A 70 6.41 2.47 8.48
N GLY A 71 7.02 1.30 8.64
CA GLY A 71 7.51 0.82 9.93
C GLY A 71 8.96 1.24 10.17
N ASP A 72 9.33 1.35 11.44
CA ASP A 72 10.72 1.56 11.85
C ASP A 72 11.50 0.23 11.71
N LEU A 73 12.52 0.19 10.85
CA LEU A 73 13.40 -0.99 10.74
C LEU A 73 14.24 -1.12 12.02
N LEU A 74 14.10 -2.25 12.71
CA LEU A 74 14.84 -2.55 13.93
C LEU A 74 16.06 -3.45 13.67
N ILE A 75 15.86 -4.49 12.87
CA ILE A 75 16.87 -5.52 12.57
C ILE A 75 16.82 -5.84 11.09
N GLU A 76 18.00 -5.96 10.47
CA GLU A 76 18.19 -6.54 9.14
C GLU A 76 19.40 -7.47 9.18
N GLU A 77 19.18 -8.75 8.88
CA GLU A 77 20.18 -9.82 8.99
C GLU A 77 20.09 -10.74 7.78
N GLY A 78 21.24 -11.11 7.20
CA GLY A 78 21.32 -12.02 6.07
C GLY A 78 21.87 -11.35 4.81
N VAL A 79 21.71 -12.02 3.67
CA VAL A 79 22.16 -11.51 2.37
C VAL A 79 20.99 -10.79 1.70
N GLU A 80 21.18 -9.51 1.38
CA GLU A 80 20.21 -8.71 0.66
C GLU A 80 19.82 -9.39 -0.65
N HIS A 81 18.54 -9.28 -1.04
CA HIS A 81 17.97 -9.93 -2.22
C HIS A 81 18.10 -11.46 -2.24
N SER A 82 18.22 -12.11 -1.08
CA SER A 82 18.20 -13.56 -0.94
C SER A 82 17.06 -14.04 -0.04
N ALA A 83 16.66 -15.30 -0.18
CA ALA A 83 15.67 -15.93 0.69
C ALA A 83 16.12 -16.11 2.15
N GLN A 84 17.36 -15.71 2.48
CA GLN A 84 17.92 -15.76 3.83
C GLN A 84 17.80 -14.42 4.55
N ILE A 85 17.27 -13.37 3.89
CA ILE A 85 17.08 -12.07 4.52
C ILE A 85 16.00 -12.15 5.61
N LYS A 86 16.33 -11.64 6.78
CA LYS A 86 15.44 -11.45 7.91
C LYS A 86 15.38 -9.97 8.24
N GLN A 87 14.17 -9.45 8.36
CA GLN A 87 13.94 -8.08 8.78
C GLN A 87 12.92 -8.03 9.92
N ILE A 88 13.12 -7.15 10.89
CA ILE A 88 12.13 -6.88 11.93
C ILE A 88 11.78 -5.40 11.87
N PHE A 89 10.50 -5.11 11.69
CA PHE A 89 9.97 -3.75 11.67
C PHE A 89 9.05 -3.53 12.85
N ALA A 90 9.00 -2.29 13.34
CA ALA A 90 8.12 -1.86 14.40
C ALA A 90 7.16 -0.75 13.98
N TRP A 91 5.93 -0.80 14.50
CA TRP A 91 4.95 0.27 14.41
C TRP A 91 4.50 0.66 15.82
N LYS A 92 4.58 1.96 16.13
CA LYS A 92 4.10 2.49 17.41
C LYS A 92 2.58 2.59 17.41
N GLY A 93 1.97 2.19 18.52
CA GLY A 93 0.55 2.40 18.75
C GLY A 93 0.25 3.78 19.34
N SER A 94 -1.01 4.03 19.64
CA SER A 94 -1.48 5.33 20.13
C SER A 94 -0.97 5.66 21.55
N SER A 95 -0.71 4.63 22.36
CA SER A 95 -0.17 4.72 23.72
C SER A 95 1.36 4.71 23.73
N PRO A 96 2.03 5.42 24.67
CA PRO A 96 3.50 5.57 24.66
C PRO A 96 4.30 4.26 24.73
N LYS A 97 3.73 3.20 25.29
CA LYS A 97 4.36 1.86 25.39
C LYS A 97 3.75 0.84 24.42
N SER A 98 2.91 1.30 23.50
CA SER A 98 2.25 0.42 22.55
C SER A 98 3.10 0.22 21.31
N ILE A 99 3.33 -1.03 20.93
CA ILE A 99 4.18 -1.39 19.80
C ILE A 99 3.70 -2.68 19.16
N VAL A 100 3.82 -2.76 17.84
CA VAL A 100 3.74 -3.99 17.06
C VAL A 100 5.12 -4.24 16.46
N GLU A 101 5.62 -5.46 16.59
CA GLU A 101 6.82 -5.92 15.89
C GLU A 101 6.45 -7.03 14.93
N ILE A 102 6.98 -6.97 13.71
CA ILE A 102 6.71 -7.94 12.66
C ILE A 102 8.04 -8.42 12.11
N THR A 103 8.25 -9.74 12.18
CA THR A 103 9.40 -10.39 11.57
C THR A 103 9.02 -10.81 10.16
N PHE A 104 9.83 -10.37 9.20
CA PHE A 104 9.79 -10.80 7.82
C PHE A 104 10.96 -11.74 7.55
N LEU A 105 10.68 -12.88 6.91
CA LEU A 105 11.68 -13.77 6.32
C LEU A 105 11.39 -13.85 4.82
N ASP A 106 12.43 -13.71 3.99
CA ASP A 106 12.28 -13.67 2.53
C ASP A 106 11.20 -12.65 2.07
N GLY A 107 11.21 -11.47 2.71
CA GLY A 107 10.28 -10.39 2.42
C GLY A 107 8.81 -10.63 2.81
N LYS A 108 8.51 -11.72 3.52
CA LYS A 108 7.15 -12.10 3.92
C LYS A 108 7.00 -12.20 5.43
N VAL A 109 5.84 -11.81 5.95
CA VAL A 109 5.49 -11.95 7.37
C VAL A 109 5.67 -13.41 7.77
N HIS A 110 6.61 -13.63 8.68
CA HIS A 110 6.87 -14.92 9.30
C HIS A 110 6.23 -14.98 10.69
N SER A 111 6.31 -13.89 11.45
CA SER A 111 5.67 -13.79 12.77
C SER A 111 5.36 -12.33 13.11
N LYS A 112 4.45 -12.15 14.07
CA LYS A 112 4.05 -10.84 14.59
C LYS A 112 3.83 -10.90 16.10
N SER A 113 4.14 -9.82 16.79
CA SER A 113 3.85 -9.63 18.22
C SER A 113 3.29 -8.23 18.46
N GLN A 114 2.57 -8.07 19.58
CA GLN A 114 2.07 -6.78 19.99
C GLN A 114 2.18 -6.63 21.50
N GLN A 115 2.41 -5.40 21.95
CA GLN A 115 2.31 -5.02 23.35
C GLN A 115 1.47 -3.75 23.47
N GLY A 116 0.51 -3.75 24.41
CA GLY A 116 -0.22 -2.56 24.80
C GLY A 116 -1.08 -1.93 23.68
N LEU A 117 -1.43 -2.67 22.63
CA LEU A 117 -2.37 -2.20 21.62
C LEU A 117 -3.79 -2.13 22.20
N SER A 118 -4.51 -1.09 21.81
CA SER A 118 -5.94 -0.86 22.10
C SER A 118 -6.71 -0.70 20.80
#